data_AF-A0A5M6C0P6-F1
#
_entry.id   AF-A0A5M6C0P6-F1
#
_cell.length_a   1.000
_cell.length_b   1.000
_cell.length_c   1.000
_cell.angle_alpha   90.00
_cell.angle_beta   90.00
_cell.angle_gamma   90.00
#
_symmetry.space_group_name_H-M   'P 1'
#
loop_
_entity.id
_entity.type
_entity.pdbx_description
1 polymer ?
#
loop_
_entity_poly.entity_id
_entity_poly.type
_entity_poly.pdbx_seq_one_letter_code
_entity_poly.pdbx_strand_id
1 'polypeptide(L)'
;MSSILSQPTTSRAGALLAMSLARPVTRIALPAYKSRTFHSTPTSRISHFDTFLFAEKLEKNGMTRKQAEGVMSVLAEVVDESIRGMETSLVSKADQEKQRYTEKVDFARLKSELQLHEKNDLTLMKAENDRLMADVEKLKQRLREEVTRTQAGVRLDLNLEKGRIRDESSQQELKIKEVDTRIESEIAGLRTQIEQAKFSILQYLVGVATGSGALLLAYMRMMR
;
A
#
# COMPACT_ATOMS: atom_id res chain seq x y z
N MET A 1 -15.53 -6.01 52.27
CA MET A 1 -14.33 -5.41 51.65
C MET A 1 -14.49 -5.46 50.15
N SER A 2 -14.27 -4.32 49.53
CA SER A 2 -14.86 -3.90 48.26
C SER A 2 -13.90 -4.13 47.10
N SER A 3 -14.44 -4.58 45.96
CA SER A 3 -14.15 -4.13 44.58
C SER A 3 -12.71 -3.86 44.13
N ILE A 4 -12.18 -4.66 43.19
CA ILE A 4 -11.33 -4.17 42.09
C ILE A 4 -11.60 -5.02 40.82
N LEU A 5 -12.59 -4.61 40.02
CA LEU A 5 -12.75 -5.03 38.62
C LEU A 5 -12.18 -3.89 37.77
N SER A 6 -11.06 -4.16 37.08
CA SER A 6 -10.36 -3.21 36.23
C SER A 6 -11.22 -2.77 35.04
N GLN A 7 -11.41 -1.46 34.90
CA GLN A 7 -12.08 -0.85 33.76
C GLN A 7 -11.24 -0.98 32.47
N PRO A 8 -11.85 -1.22 31.31
CA PRO A 8 -11.20 -1.00 30.02
C PRO A 8 -11.20 0.51 29.71
N THR A 9 -10.02 1.08 29.49
CA THR A 9 -9.84 2.47 29.07
C THR A 9 -10.41 2.68 27.67
N THR A 10 -11.62 3.22 27.58
CA THR A 10 -12.24 3.68 26.34
C THR A 10 -11.63 5.02 25.93
N SER A 11 -10.53 4.95 25.17
CA SER A 11 -9.95 6.12 24.52
C SER A 11 -10.92 6.68 23.48
N ARG A 12 -11.24 7.96 23.62
CA ARG A 12 -12.13 8.77 22.75
C ARG A 12 -11.71 8.77 21.27
N ALA A 13 -10.49 8.34 20.96
CA ALA A 13 -10.00 8.13 19.60
C ALA A 13 -10.52 6.83 18.94
N GLY A 14 -10.82 5.79 19.73
CA GLY A 14 -11.31 4.51 19.20
C GLY A 14 -12.76 4.58 18.69
N ALA A 15 -13.58 5.44 19.31
CA ALA A 15 -14.98 5.64 18.90
C ALA A 15 -15.12 6.32 17.53
N LEU A 16 -14.18 7.20 17.17
CA LEU A 16 -14.21 7.92 15.89
C LEU A 16 -13.73 7.05 14.71
N LEU A 17 -12.90 6.04 14.97
CA LEU A 17 -12.49 5.05 13.95
C LEU A 17 -13.58 4.01 13.67
N ALA A 18 -14.40 3.65 14.66
CA ALA A 18 -15.52 2.71 14.45
C ALA A 18 -16.68 3.32 13.63
N MET A 19 -16.82 4.65 13.63
CA MET A 19 -17.88 5.33 12.86
C MET A 19 -17.54 5.56 11.37
N SER A 20 -16.30 5.30 10.92
CA SER A 20 -15.93 5.48 9.50
C SER A 20 -16.18 4.25 8.62
N LEU A 21 -16.48 3.09 9.21
CA LEU A 21 -16.71 1.82 8.50
C LEU A 21 -18.19 1.52 8.21
N ALA A 22 -19.13 2.31 8.73
CA ALA A 22 -20.55 2.18 8.43
C ALA A 22 -20.95 3.09 7.26
N ARG A 23 -20.38 2.86 6.07
CA ARG A 23 -20.97 3.41 4.84
C ARG A 23 -22.26 2.64 4.54
N PRO A 24 -23.42 3.31 4.39
CA PRO A 24 -24.61 2.63 3.93
C PRO A 24 -24.33 2.14 2.49
N VAL A 25 -24.53 0.85 2.27
CA VAL A 25 -24.55 0.27 0.92
C VAL A 25 -25.70 0.93 0.18
N THR A 26 -25.40 1.91 -0.66
CA THR A 26 -26.35 2.48 -1.59
C THR A 26 -26.81 1.35 -2.49
N ARG A 27 -27.99 0.78 -2.22
CA ARG A 27 -28.63 -0.18 -3.12
C ARG A 27 -28.84 0.55 -4.44
N ILE A 28 -28.02 0.22 -5.43
CA ILE A 28 -28.23 0.62 -6.81
C ILE A 28 -29.60 0.07 -7.19
N ALA A 29 -30.58 0.96 -7.35
CA ALA A 29 -31.88 0.59 -7.86
C ALA A 29 -31.67 0.10 -9.29
N LEU A 30 -31.74 -1.22 -9.50
CA LEU A 30 -31.76 -1.81 -10.83
C LEU A 30 -32.94 -1.17 -11.58
N PRO A 31 -32.74 -0.64 -12.80
CA PRO A 31 -33.85 -0.11 -13.56
C PRO A 31 -34.89 -1.22 -13.73
N ALA A 32 -36.12 -0.93 -13.32
CA ALA A 32 -37.24 -1.85 -13.49
C ALA A 32 -37.34 -2.20 -14.98
N TYR A 33 -36.98 -3.45 -15.30
CA TYR A 33 -37.03 -3.95 -16.66
C TYR A 33 -38.49 -3.89 -17.10
N LYS A 34 -38.83 -2.93 -17.97
CA LYS A 34 -40.15 -2.86 -18.58
C LYS A 34 -40.34 -4.16 -19.35
N SER A 35 -41.19 -5.04 -18.82
CA SER A 35 -41.63 -6.25 -19.51
C SER A 35 -42.22 -5.83 -20.85
N ARG A 36 -41.46 -6.07 -21.93
CA ARG A 36 -41.97 -5.92 -23.29
C ARG A 36 -42.99 -7.04 -23.48
N THR A 37 -44.26 -6.68 -23.49
CA THR A 37 -45.35 -7.61 -23.81
C THR A 37 -45.23 -8.02 -25.28
N PHE A 38 -44.76 -9.24 -25.50
CA PHE A 38 -44.73 -9.85 -26.83
C PHE A 38 -46.16 -10.18 -27.24
N HIS A 39 -46.68 -9.46 -28.22
CA HIS A 39 -47.96 -9.79 -28.85
C HIS A 39 -47.67 -10.62 -30.10
N SER A 40 -48.34 -11.76 -30.24
CA SER A 40 -48.36 -12.46 -31.52
C SER A 40 -49.11 -11.58 -32.51
N THR A 41 -48.48 -11.24 -33.63
CA THR A 41 -49.18 -10.65 -34.78
C THR A 41 -50.36 -11.57 -35.14
N PRO A 42 -51.60 -11.05 -35.26
CA PRO A 42 -52.74 -11.86 -35.69
C PRO A 42 -52.43 -12.51 -37.03
N THR A 43 -52.81 -13.77 -37.20
CA THR A 43 -52.72 -14.46 -38.48
C THR A 43 -53.50 -13.67 -39.53
N SER A 44 -52.80 -13.18 -40.56
CA SER A 44 -53.44 -12.54 -41.71
C SER A 44 -54.43 -13.53 -42.30
N ARG A 45 -55.72 -13.21 -42.26
CA ARG A 45 -56.73 -13.97 -43.02
C ARG A 45 -56.44 -13.65 -44.48
N ILE A 46 -56.12 -14.69 -45.26
CA ILE A 46 -55.95 -14.57 -46.70
C ILE A 46 -57.32 -14.15 -47.25
N SER A 47 -57.47 -12.85 -47.50
CA SER A 47 -58.67 -12.30 -48.12
C SER A 47 -58.56 -12.56 -49.62
N HIS A 48 -59.19 -13.62 -50.09
CA HIS A 48 -59.28 -13.89 -51.53
C HIS A 48 -60.15 -12.81 -52.18
N PHE A 49 -59.58 -12.09 -53.15
CA PHE A 49 -60.31 -11.06 -53.88
C PHE A 49 -61.20 -11.73 -54.93
N ASP A 50 -62.53 -11.67 -54.76
CA ASP A 50 -63.49 -12.23 -55.70
C ASP A 50 -63.75 -11.26 -56.86
N THR A 51 -63.02 -11.49 -57.95
CA THR A 51 -63.10 -10.73 -59.21
C THR A 51 -64.50 -10.79 -59.84
N PHE A 52 -65.22 -11.89 -59.68
CA PHE A 52 -66.52 -12.11 -60.32
C PHE A 52 -67.64 -11.37 -59.59
N LEU A 53 -67.69 -11.51 -58.26
CA LEU A 53 -68.66 -10.81 -57.42
C LEU A 53 -68.50 -9.29 -57.50
N PHE A 54 -67.25 -8.83 -57.64
CA PHE A 54 -66.96 -7.40 -57.83
C PHE A 54 -67.52 -6.88 -59.16
N ALA A 55 -67.29 -7.60 -60.26
CA ALA A 55 -67.84 -7.24 -61.56
C ALA A 55 -69.38 -7.27 -61.58
N GLU A 56 -70.01 -8.31 -61.01
CA GLU A 56 -71.47 -8.42 -60.92
C GLU A 56 -72.10 -7.26 -60.12
N LYS A 57 -71.44 -6.81 -59.04
CA LYS A 57 -71.87 -5.63 -58.29
C LYS A 57 -71.78 -4.35 -59.12
N LEU A 58 -70.75 -4.17 -59.93
CA LEU A 58 -70.64 -3.00 -60.80
C LEU A 58 -71.73 -2.99 -61.88
N GLU A 59 -72.09 -4.16 -62.40
CA GLU A 59 -73.20 -4.30 -63.35
C GLU A 59 -74.55 -3.95 -62.74
N LYS A 60 -74.82 -4.42 -61.50
CA LYS A 60 -76.03 -4.07 -60.74
C LYS A 60 -76.14 -2.57 -60.45
N ASN A 61 -75.03 -1.84 -60.45
CA ASN A 61 -74.97 -0.39 -60.25
C ASN A 61 -74.92 0.41 -61.56
N GLY A 62 -75.26 -0.21 -62.70
CA GLY A 62 -75.47 0.49 -63.97
C GLY A 62 -74.26 0.55 -64.90
N MET A 63 -73.17 -0.19 -64.63
CA MET A 63 -72.03 -0.30 -65.55
C MET A 63 -72.26 -1.45 -66.55
N THR A 64 -71.77 -1.29 -67.78
CA THR A 64 -71.79 -2.41 -68.75
C THR A 64 -70.74 -3.46 -68.38
N ARG A 65 -70.95 -4.73 -68.75
CA ARG A 65 -70.01 -5.83 -68.47
C ARG A 65 -68.56 -5.48 -68.81
N LYS A 66 -68.33 -4.90 -69.98
CA LYS A 66 -67.00 -4.51 -70.46
C LYS A 66 -66.35 -3.43 -69.60
N GLN A 67 -67.14 -2.49 -69.09
CA GLN A 67 -66.63 -1.43 -68.20
C GLN A 67 -66.31 -1.99 -66.81
N ALA A 68 -67.16 -2.88 -66.28
CA ALA A 68 -66.93 -3.56 -65.01
C ALA A 68 -65.65 -4.42 -65.05
N GLU A 69 -65.44 -5.16 -66.14
CA GLU A 69 -64.21 -5.94 -66.37
C GLU A 69 -62.96 -5.06 -66.50
N GLY A 70 -63.06 -3.92 -67.20
CA GLY A 70 -61.96 -2.96 -67.32
C GLY A 70 -61.54 -2.35 -65.98
N VAL A 71 -62.51 -1.91 -65.16
CA VAL A 71 -62.25 -1.38 -63.82
C VAL A 71 -61.66 -2.44 -62.90
N MET A 72 -62.18 -3.67 -62.98
CA MET A 72 -61.67 -4.81 -62.23
C MET A 72 -60.21 -5.13 -62.57
N SER A 73 -59.83 -5.09 -63.85
CA SER A 73 -58.45 -5.34 -64.29
C SER A 73 -57.47 -4.34 -63.68
N VAL A 74 -57.81 -3.05 -63.69
CA VAL A 74 -56.95 -1.99 -63.11
C VAL A 74 -56.86 -2.14 -61.58
N LEU A 75 -57.97 -2.49 -60.93
CA LEU A 75 -57.98 -2.70 -59.48
C LEU A 75 -57.13 -3.91 -59.08
N ALA A 76 -57.18 -5.01 -59.84
CA ALA A 76 -56.32 -6.16 -59.60
C ALA A 76 -54.84 -5.80 -59.68
N GLU A 77 -54.45 -4.98 -60.66
CA GLU A 77 -53.07 -4.52 -60.84
C GLU A 77 -52.60 -3.64 -59.67
N VAL A 78 -53.40 -2.66 -59.25
CA VAL A 78 -53.07 -1.79 -58.09
C VAL A 78 -53.01 -2.58 -56.78
N VAL A 79 -53.87 -3.58 -56.61
CA VAL A 79 -53.87 -4.45 -55.42
C VAL A 79 -52.65 -5.38 -55.43
N ASP A 80 -52.27 -5.96 -56.57
CA ASP A 80 -51.06 -6.81 -56.67
C ASP A 80 -49.79 -5.99 -56.38
N GLU A 81 -49.67 -4.78 -56.94
CA GLU A 81 -48.56 -3.86 -56.65
C GLU A 81 -48.52 -3.47 -55.17
N SER A 82 -49.67 -3.16 -54.56
CA SER A 82 -49.77 -2.85 -53.13
C SER A 82 -49.37 -4.03 -52.23
N ILE A 83 -49.81 -5.25 -52.56
CA ILE A 83 -49.44 -6.47 -51.82
C ILE A 83 -47.94 -6.73 -51.93
N ARG A 84 -47.36 -6.68 -53.13
CA ARG A 84 -45.92 -6.84 -53.34
C ARG A 84 -45.10 -5.77 -52.61
N GLY A 85 -45.56 -4.52 -52.64
CA GLY A 85 -44.95 -3.41 -51.90
C GLY A 85 -44.94 -3.65 -50.39
N MET A 86 -46.04 -4.16 -49.83
CA MET A 86 -46.11 -4.54 -48.42
C MET A 86 -45.23 -5.75 -48.10
N GLU A 87 -45.26 -6.81 -48.92
CA GLU A 87 -44.46 -8.02 -48.73
C GLU A 87 -42.96 -7.75 -48.75
N THR A 88 -42.50 -6.80 -49.56
CA THR A 88 -41.08 -6.41 -49.65
C THR A 88 -40.54 -5.87 -48.31
N SER A 89 -41.40 -5.28 -47.48
CA SER A 89 -41.02 -4.77 -46.14
C SER A 89 -41.20 -5.81 -45.02
N LEU A 90 -41.74 -6.99 -45.34
CA LEU A 90 -41.98 -8.06 -44.38
C LEU A 90 -40.85 -9.10 -44.46
N VAL A 91 -40.72 -9.88 -43.38
CA VAL A 91 -39.76 -10.98 -43.30
C VAL A 91 -40.53 -12.29 -43.19
N SER A 92 -40.09 -13.30 -43.95
CA SER A 92 -40.69 -14.62 -43.89
C SER A 92 -40.50 -15.25 -42.50
N LYS A 93 -41.43 -16.11 -42.07
CA LYS A 93 -41.29 -16.80 -40.78
C LYS A 93 -40.07 -17.71 -40.74
N ALA A 94 -39.72 -18.31 -41.87
CA ALA A 94 -38.53 -19.15 -42.00
C ALA A 94 -37.24 -18.34 -41.78
N ASP A 95 -37.13 -17.14 -42.37
CA ASP A 95 -35.95 -16.29 -42.20
C ASP A 95 -35.86 -15.75 -40.76
N GLN A 96 -37.01 -15.37 -40.17
CA GLN A 96 -37.09 -14.96 -38.78
C GLN A 96 -36.62 -16.09 -37.83
N GLU A 97 -37.07 -17.32 -38.05
CA GLU A 97 -36.68 -18.47 -37.23
C GLU A 97 -35.20 -18.83 -37.39
N LYS A 98 -34.69 -18.79 -38.62
CA LYS A 98 -33.26 -18.97 -38.92
C LYS A 98 -32.41 -17.94 -38.18
N GLN A 99 -32.78 -16.66 -38.26
CA GLN A 99 -32.04 -15.60 -37.56
C GLN A 99 -32.07 -15.80 -36.04
N ARG A 100 -33.23 -16.13 -35.46
CA ARG A 100 -33.31 -16.47 -34.03
C ARG A 100 -32.51 -17.70 -33.65
N TYR A 101 -32.37 -18.68 -34.54
CA TYR A 101 -31.54 -19.84 -34.28
C TYR A 101 -30.06 -19.46 -34.24
N THR A 102 -29.59 -18.70 -35.24
CA THR A 102 -28.21 -18.18 -35.26
C THR A 102 -27.90 -17.37 -34.01
N GLU A 103 -28.77 -16.42 -33.64
CA GLU A 103 -28.61 -15.62 -32.42
C GLU A 103 -28.49 -16.50 -31.17
N LYS A 104 -29.32 -17.55 -31.04
CA LYS A 104 -29.26 -18.47 -29.90
C LYS A 104 -27.95 -19.23 -29.83
N VAL A 105 -27.43 -19.69 -30.97
CA VAL A 105 -26.15 -20.39 -31.04
C VAL A 105 -25.01 -19.43 -30.67
N ASP A 106 -25.03 -18.21 -31.20
CA ASP A 106 -24.03 -17.19 -30.90
C ASP A 106 -24.04 -16.80 -29.42
N PHE A 107 -25.23 -16.64 -28.82
CA PHE A 107 -25.36 -16.40 -27.39
C PHE A 107 -24.83 -17.56 -26.54
N ALA A 108 -25.10 -18.81 -26.95
CA ALA A 108 -24.60 -19.98 -26.24
C ALA A 108 -23.06 -20.06 -26.33
N ARG A 109 -22.50 -19.76 -27.50
CA ARG A 109 -21.06 -19.70 -27.71
C ARG A 109 -20.41 -18.60 -26.89
N LEU A 110 -20.92 -17.36 -26.98
CA LEU A 110 -20.41 -16.22 -26.23
C LEU A 110 -20.44 -16.49 -24.73
N LYS A 111 -21.53 -17.08 -24.22
CA LYS A 111 -21.64 -17.47 -22.82
C LYS A 111 -20.57 -18.48 -22.43
N SER A 112 -20.31 -19.48 -23.26
CA SER A 112 -19.27 -20.49 -23.00
C SER A 112 -17.87 -19.87 -23.01
N GLU A 113 -17.59 -18.99 -23.97
CA GLU A 113 -16.30 -18.29 -24.07
C GLU A 113 -16.08 -17.36 -22.86
N LEU A 114 -17.11 -16.59 -22.46
CA LEU A 114 -17.07 -15.74 -21.27
C LEU A 114 -16.81 -16.57 -20.00
N GLN A 115 -17.55 -17.67 -19.80
CA GLN A 115 -17.37 -18.53 -18.64
C GLN A 115 -15.98 -19.16 -18.57
N LEU A 116 -15.38 -19.49 -19.72
CA LEU A 116 -14.02 -20.00 -19.79
C LEU A 116 -13.01 -18.90 -19.44
N HIS A 117 -13.18 -17.70 -19.98
CA HIS A 117 -12.33 -16.55 -19.70
C HIS A 117 -12.38 -16.16 -18.22
N GLU A 118 -13.57 -16.04 -17.63
CA GLU A 118 -13.76 -15.76 -16.21
C GLU A 118 -13.07 -16.80 -15.33
N LYS A 119 -13.22 -18.10 -15.65
CA LYS A 119 -12.54 -19.16 -14.89
C LYS A 119 -11.02 -19.09 -15.01
N ASN A 120 -10.51 -18.79 -16.21
CA ASN A 120 -9.08 -18.66 -16.45
C ASN A 120 -8.52 -17.47 -15.65
N ASP A 121 -9.12 -16.29 -15.79
CA ASP A 121 -8.72 -15.08 -15.09
C ASP A 121 -8.76 -15.26 -13.57
N LEU A 122 -9.82 -15.86 -13.03
CA LEU A 122 -9.92 -16.15 -11.61
C LEU A 122 -8.81 -17.10 -11.13
N THR A 123 -8.44 -18.08 -11.95
CA THR A 123 -7.38 -19.03 -11.62
C THR A 123 -6.02 -18.33 -11.63
N LEU A 124 -5.75 -17.51 -12.65
CA LEU A 124 -4.52 -16.72 -12.77
C LEU A 124 -4.39 -15.69 -11.64
N MET A 125 -5.44 -14.91 -11.39
CA MET A 125 -5.49 -13.94 -10.29
C MET A 125 -5.28 -14.61 -8.94
N LYS A 126 -5.90 -15.78 -8.70
CA LYS A 126 -5.71 -16.52 -7.46
C LYS A 126 -4.27 -17.00 -7.31
N ALA A 127 -3.69 -17.58 -8.36
CA ALA A 127 -2.31 -18.03 -8.34
C ALA A 127 -1.33 -16.87 -8.12
N GLU A 128 -1.57 -15.71 -8.73
CA GLU A 128 -0.79 -14.50 -8.51
C GLU A 128 -0.92 -13.97 -7.08
N ASN A 129 -2.14 -13.95 -6.54
CA ASN A 129 -2.38 -13.54 -5.16
C ASN A 129 -1.67 -14.48 -4.17
N ASP A 130 -1.75 -15.80 -4.36
CA ASP A 130 -1.05 -16.78 -3.53
C ASP A 130 0.48 -16.59 -3.62
N ARG A 131 1.00 -16.31 -4.82
CA ARG A 131 2.41 -15.98 -5.05
C ARG A 131 2.84 -14.71 -4.31
N LEU A 132 2.05 -13.63 -4.42
CA LEU A 132 2.33 -12.37 -3.75
C LEU A 132 2.27 -12.50 -2.23
N MET A 133 1.31 -13.27 -1.70
CA MET A 133 1.22 -13.58 -0.27
C MET A 133 2.46 -14.33 0.23
N ALA A 134 2.97 -15.29 -0.54
CA ALA A 134 4.22 -15.98 -0.21
C ALA A 134 5.44 -15.04 -0.23
N ASP A 135 5.53 -14.16 -1.24
CA ASP A 135 6.60 -13.15 -1.33
C ASP A 135 6.56 -12.18 -0.14
N VAL A 136 5.37 -11.73 0.28
CA VAL A 136 5.19 -10.86 1.45
C VAL A 136 5.67 -11.54 2.73
N GLU A 137 5.30 -12.80 2.97
CA GLU A 137 5.76 -13.51 4.18
C GLU A 137 7.27 -13.74 4.16
N LYS A 138 7.84 -14.02 2.98
CA LYS A 138 9.30 -14.12 2.81
C LYS A 138 10.02 -12.80 3.08
N LEU A 139 9.49 -11.67 2.60
CA LEU A 139 10.06 -10.34 2.88
C LEU A 139 9.98 -10.00 4.36
N LYS A 140 8.85 -10.28 5.01
CA LYS A 140 8.65 -10.07 6.45
C LYS A 140 9.63 -10.90 7.28
N GLN A 141 9.88 -12.16 6.90
CA GLN A 141 10.85 -13.00 7.57
C GLN A 141 12.28 -12.45 7.41
N ARG A 142 12.68 -12.07 6.19
CA ARG A 142 13.98 -11.44 5.93
C ARG A 142 14.16 -10.15 6.73
N LEU A 143 13.14 -9.30 6.79
CA LEU A 143 13.19 -8.07 7.57
C LEU A 143 13.41 -8.35 9.05
N ARG A 144 12.73 -9.35 9.62
CA ARG A 144 12.93 -9.75 11.03
C ARG A 144 14.35 -10.24 11.29
N GLU A 145 14.90 -11.03 10.37
CA GLU A 145 16.27 -11.53 10.46
C GLU A 145 17.28 -10.40 10.40
N GLU A 146 17.14 -9.47 9.45
CA GLU A 146 18.03 -8.30 9.34
C GLU A 146 17.92 -7.38 10.57
N VAL A 147 16.70 -7.09 11.05
CA VAL A 147 16.52 -6.30 12.29
C VAL A 147 17.21 -6.97 13.48
N THR A 148 17.05 -8.28 13.63
CA THR A 148 17.68 -9.03 14.72
C THR A 148 19.21 -9.03 14.58
N ARG A 149 19.72 -9.21 13.38
CA ARG A 149 21.16 -9.18 13.07
C ARG A 149 21.75 -7.80 13.36
N THR A 150 21.14 -6.73 12.86
CA THR A 150 21.58 -5.35 13.11
C THR A 150 21.52 -5.02 14.59
N GLN A 151 20.47 -5.42 15.30
CA GLN A 151 20.36 -5.21 16.74
C GLN A 151 21.46 -5.95 17.52
N ALA A 152 21.78 -7.19 17.14
CA ALA A 152 22.88 -7.93 17.73
C ALA A 152 24.24 -7.27 17.44
N GLY A 153 24.45 -6.79 16.21
CA GLY A 153 25.64 -6.03 15.82
C GLY A 153 25.83 -4.78 16.68
N VAL A 154 24.80 -3.93 16.78
CA VAL A 154 24.86 -2.70 17.60
C VAL A 154 25.14 -3.03 19.08
N ARG A 155 24.54 -4.10 19.63
CA ARG A 155 24.84 -4.53 21.01
C ARG A 155 26.29 -4.95 21.18
N LEU A 156 26.85 -5.69 20.22
CA LEU A 156 28.25 -6.10 20.23
C LEU A 156 29.17 -4.88 20.15
N ASP A 157 28.90 -3.96 19.21
CA ASP A 157 29.69 -2.74 19.03
C ASP A 157 29.73 -1.90 20.31
N LEU A 158 28.58 -1.69 20.96
CA LEU A 158 28.50 -0.97 22.23
C LEU A 158 29.26 -1.68 23.36
N ASN A 159 29.21 -3.01 23.41
CA ASN A 159 29.93 -3.78 24.43
C ASN A 159 31.44 -3.71 24.22
N LEU A 160 31.91 -3.81 22.97
CA LEU A 160 33.33 -3.66 22.63
C LEU A 160 33.81 -2.24 22.93
N GLU A 161 33.03 -1.23 22.56
CA GLU A 161 33.37 0.17 22.81
C GLU A 161 33.39 0.50 24.31
N LYS A 162 32.44 -0.03 25.09
CA LYS A 162 32.47 0.08 26.56
C LYS A 162 33.70 -0.59 27.15
N GLY A 163 34.11 -1.73 26.60
CA GLY A 163 35.36 -2.42 26.96
C GLY A 163 36.58 -1.53 26.70
N ARG A 164 36.69 -0.98 25.48
CA ARG A 164 37.76 -0.08 25.06
C ARG A 164 37.87 1.15 25.96
N ILE A 165 36.75 1.83 26.23
CA ILE A 165 36.71 3.01 27.12
C ILE A 165 37.20 2.65 28.53
N ARG A 166 36.81 1.48 29.06
CA ARG A 166 37.25 1.05 30.39
C ARG A 166 38.77 0.78 30.42
N ASP A 167 39.29 0.14 29.39
CA ASP A 167 40.72 -0.17 29.31
C ASP A 167 41.55 1.12 29.15
N GLU A 168 41.10 2.06 28.31
CA GLU A 168 41.70 3.39 28.17
C GLU A 168 41.64 4.20 29.46
N SER A 169 40.50 4.19 30.16
CA SER A 169 40.34 4.83 31.46
C SER A 169 41.29 4.24 32.50
N SER A 170 41.47 2.91 32.52
CA SER A 170 42.39 2.24 33.44
C SER A 170 43.84 2.60 33.14
N GLN A 171 44.22 2.69 31.86
CA GLN A 171 45.55 3.16 31.45
C GLN A 171 45.80 4.62 31.84
N GLN A 172 44.80 5.49 31.70
CA GLN A 172 44.90 6.88 32.16
C GLN A 172 45.06 6.96 33.68
N GLU A 173 44.31 6.16 34.44
CA GLU A 173 44.44 6.11 35.90
C GLU A 173 45.86 5.68 36.33
N LEU A 174 46.44 4.69 35.64
CA LEU A 174 47.83 4.27 35.89
C LEU A 174 48.83 5.38 35.58
N LYS A 175 48.68 6.08 34.45
CA LYS A 175 49.56 7.21 34.10
C LYS A 175 49.45 8.35 35.11
N ILE A 176 48.24 8.64 35.59
CA ILE A 176 48.03 9.66 36.63
C ILE A 176 48.76 9.25 37.91
N LYS A 177 48.61 8.00 38.37
CA LYS A 177 49.31 7.51 39.57
C LYS A 177 50.83 7.54 39.41
N GLU A 178 51.36 7.17 38.24
CA GLU A 178 52.79 7.27 37.98
C GLU A 178 53.28 8.72 38.08
N VAL A 179 52.57 9.66 37.44
CA VAL A 179 52.91 11.08 37.51
C VAL A 179 52.82 11.61 38.94
N ASP A 180 51.80 11.19 39.70
CA ASP A 180 51.63 11.56 41.11
C ASP A 180 52.83 11.10 41.97
N THR A 181 53.25 9.84 41.81
CA THR A 181 54.45 9.33 42.50
C THR A 181 55.74 10.03 42.08
N ARG A 182 55.87 10.45 40.81
CA ARG A 182 57.01 11.25 40.34
C ARG A 182 57.01 12.62 41.00
N ILE A 183 55.86 13.28 41.10
CA ILE A 183 55.71 14.58 41.77
C ILE A 183 56.09 14.46 43.25
N GLU A 184 55.61 13.45 43.96
CA GLU A 184 55.98 13.22 45.36
C GLU A 184 57.49 13.02 45.54
N SER A 185 58.12 12.25 44.64
CA SER A 185 59.57 12.05 44.63
C SER A 185 60.33 13.35 44.36
N GLU A 186 59.88 14.18 43.42
CA GLU A 186 60.47 15.49 43.15
C GLU A 186 60.34 16.44 44.35
N ILE A 187 59.17 16.46 45.01
CA ILE A 187 58.94 17.24 46.23
C ILE A 187 59.89 16.80 47.36
N ALA A 188 60.05 15.49 47.58
CA ALA A 188 60.98 14.96 48.56
C ALA A 188 62.44 15.32 48.23
N GLY A 189 62.80 15.27 46.95
CA GLY A 189 64.10 15.72 46.44
C GLY A 189 64.36 17.20 46.72
N LEU A 190 63.42 18.08 46.35
CA LEU A 190 63.50 19.52 46.61
C LEU A 190 63.59 19.81 48.12
N ARG A 191 62.81 19.11 48.95
CA ARG A 191 62.88 19.25 50.41
C ARG A 191 64.27 18.91 50.95
N THR A 192 64.87 17.83 50.44
CA THR A 192 66.23 17.43 50.84
C THR A 192 67.27 18.47 50.41
N GLN A 193 67.18 19.00 49.19
CA GLN A 193 68.05 20.07 48.71
C GLN A 193 67.93 21.34 49.58
N ILE A 194 66.72 21.70 50.00
CA ILE A 194 66.49 22.84 50.92
C ILE A 194 67.16 22.59 52.27
N GLU A 195 67.01 21.41 52.87
CA GLU A 195 67.66 21.09 54.15
C GLU A 195 69.19 21.09 54.03
N GLN A 196 69.74 20.58 52.93
CA GLN A 196 71.16 20.68 52.62
C GLN A 196 71.62 22.14 52.49
N ALA A 197 70.86 22.98 51.78
CA ALA A 197 71.17 24.40 51.64
C ALA A 197 71.16 25.13 53.00
N LYS A 198 70.17 24.86 53.85
CA LYS A 198 70.12 25.39 55.23
C LYS A 198 71.34 24.96 56.04
N PHE A 199 71.73 23.69 55.97
CA PHE A 199 72.90 23.18 56.68
C PHE A 199 74.20 23.83 56.18
N SER A 200 74.34 24.01 54.87
CA SER A 200 75.49 24.73 54.27
C SER A 200 75.58 26.18 54.76
N ILE A 201 74.44 26.89 54.84
CA ILE A 201 74.37 28.25 55.41
C ILE A 201 74.78 28.25 56.88
N LEU A 202 74.31 27.29 57.68
CA LEU A 202 74.71 27.14 59.09
C LEU A 202 76.22 26.90 59.23
N GLN A 203 76.80 26.01 58.41
CA GLN A 203 78.23 25.76 58.40
C GLN A 203 79.03 27.03 58.04
N TYR A 204 78.59 27.76 57.02
CA TYR A 204 79.19 29.04 56.63
C TYR A 204 79.15 30.05 57.79
N LEU A 205 78.00 30.16 58.47
CA LEU A 205 77.83 31.03 59.64
C LEU A 205 78.80 30.65 60.78
N VAL A 206 78.91 29.36 61.10
CA VAL A 206 79.86 28.85 62.11
C VAL A 206 81.31 29.16 61.71
N GLY A 207 81.65 28.99 60.42
CA GLY A 207 82.96 29.33 59.89
C GLY A 207 83.31 30.81 60.03
N VAL A 208 82.37 31.71 59.69
CA VAL A 208 82.54 33.17 59.83
C VAL A 208 82.61 33.59 61.30
N ALA A 209 81.76 33.04 62.17
CA ALA A 209 81.78 33.34 63.60
C ALA A 209 83.09 32.88 64.26
N THR A 210 83.57 31.68 63.91
CA THR A 210 84.85 31.15 64.42
C THR A 210 86.04 31.93 63.88
N GLY A 211 86.05 32.26 62.58
CA GLY A 211 87.09 33.08 61.96
C GLY A 211 87.18 34.48 62.55
N SER A 212 86.03 35.15 62.73
CA SER A 212 85.99 36.46 63.38
C SER A 212 86.41 36.40 64.86
N GLY A 213 85.97 35.39 65.61
CA GLY A 213 86.43 35.14 66.98
C GLY A 213 87.94 34.90 67.08
N ALA A 214 88.52 34.09 66.18
CA ALA A 214 89.95 33.84 66.12
C ALA A 214 90.76 35.11 65.81
N LEU A 215 90.29 35.95 64.89
CA LEU A 215 90.89 37.26 64.61
C LEU A 215 90.81 38.19 65.82
N LEU A 216 89.69 38.21 66.54
CA LEU A 216 89.53 39.01 67.75
C LEU A 216 90.51 38.57 68.84
N LEU A 217 90.66 37.25 69.06
CA LEU A 217 91.63 36.70 70.01
C LEU A 217 93.07 36.98 69.58
N ALA A 218 93.39 36.89 68.29
CA ALA A 218 94.70 37.25 67.75
C ALA A 218 95.01 38.75 67.97
N TYR A 219 94.02 39.62 67.75
CA TYR A 219 94.14 41.06 68.02
C TYR A 219 94.35 41.36 69.51
N MET A 220 93.56 40.74 70.39
CA MET A 220 93.73 40.87 71.84
C MET A 220 95.11 40.40 72.32
N ARG A 221 95.71 39.40 71.65
CA ARG A 221 97.07 38.93 71.94
C ARG A 221 98.16 39.88 71.43
N MET A 222 97.95 40.56 70.30
CA MET A 222 98.92 41.53 69.76
C MET A 222 98.97 42.84 70.57
N MET A 223 97.85 43.21 71.22
CA MET A 223 97.71 44.43 72.03
C MET A 223 98.09 44.26 73.51
N ARG A 224 98.61 43.10 73.92
CA ARG A 224 99.08 42.79 75.29
C ARG A 224 100.58 42.58 75.30
#